data_AF-A0A7K0TTP3-F1
#
_entry.id   AF-A0A7K0TTP3-F1
#
_cell.length_a   1.000
_cell.length_b   1.000
_cell.length_c   1.000
_cell.angle_alpha   90.00
_cell.angle_beta   90.00
_cell.angle_gamma   90.00
#
_symmetry.space_group_name_H-M   'P 1'
#
loop_
_entity.id
_entity.type
_entity.pdbx_description
1 polymer ?
#
loop_
_entity_poly.entity_id
_entity_poly.type
_entity_poly.pdbx_seq_one_letter_code
_entity_poly.pdbx_strand_id
1 'polypeptide(L)'
;AEDAFGDMDFKVAGTKDFVTALQLDTKLDGIPASVLAGALHQAKEARLAILDVMNEAIDGPDEKTPFAPRIISVKIPVDQIGAVIGPKGKIINQIQDETGADISIEDDGTIYIGAVDGPSAEAARAQINAIANPQMPEVGERYLGTVVKLAAFGAFISLMPGKDGLLHVSQIRKMHGGKRIENLEEVMKVGDKIQVEIGEIDPKGKLSLVPVLEDGTTGSAE
;
A
#
# COMPACT_ATOMS: atom_id res chain seq x y z
N ALA A 1 -8.79 18.28 49.66
CA ALA A 1 -9.12 19.28 50.69
C ALA A 1 -9.07 20.68 50.09
N GLU A 2 -8.05 21.03 49.31
CA GLU A 2 -7.89 22.38 48.73
C GLU A 2 -8.97 22.78 47.72
N ASP A 3 -9.42 21.88 46.83
CA ASP A 3 -10.51 22.15 45.87
C ASP A 3 -11.86 22.48 46.56
N ALA A 4 -12.20 21.75 47.62
CA ALA A 4 -13.43 21.98 48.38
C ALA A 4 -13.45 23.34 49.10
N PHE A 5 -12.29 23.84 49.51
CA PHE A 5 -12.14 25.09 50.25
C PHE A 5 -11.62 26.25 49.38
N GLY A 6 -11.36 26.01 48.09
CA GLY A 6 -10.89 27.00 47.15
C GLY A 6 -12.00 27.88 46.58
N ASP A 7 -11.66 29.14 46.33
CA ASP A 7 -12.52 30.14 45.68
C ASP A 7 -12.47 30.04 44.14
N MET A 8 -11.47 29.33 43.61
CA MET A 8 -11.28 29.06 42.19
C MET A 8 -10.53 27.75 41.99
N ASP A 9 -11.03 26.95 41.07
CA ASP A 9 -10.37 25.78 40.51
C ASP A 9 -10.15 26.01 39.01
N PHE A 10 -8.98 25.61 38.50
CA PHE A 10 -8.74 25.63 37.07
C PHE A 10 -7.80 24.50 36.66
N LYS A 11 -8.01 24.01 35.44
CA LYS A 11 -7.27 22.91 34.85
C LYS A 11 -6.63 23.42 33.57
N VAL A 12 -5.31 23.26 33.46
CA VAL A 12 -4.54 23.65 32.27
C VAL A 12 -3.90 22.41 31.68
N ALA A 13 -4.23 22.12 30.42
CA ALA A 13 -3.56 21.08 29.63
C ALA A 13 -2.83 21.73 28.44
N GLY A 14 -1.72 21.13 28.02
CA GLY A 14 -0.91 21.69 26.94
C GLY A 14 0.37 20.94 26.70
N THR A 15 1.01 21.31 25.59
CA THR A 15 2.36 20.85 25.25
C THR A 15 3.41 21.72 25.96
N LYS A 16 4.68 21.46 25.67
CA LYS A 16 5.79 22.33 26.09
C LYS A 16 5.62 23.76 25.54
N ASP A 17 5.05 23.89 24.35
CA ASP A 17 5.01 25.14 23.60
C ASP A 17 3.77 25.99 23.92
N PHE A 18 2.59 25.36 24.02
CA PHE A 18 1.33 26.08 24.18
C PHE A 18 0.27 25.30 24.97
N VAL A 19 -0.77 26.01 25.40
CA VAL A 19 -1.94 25.45 26.09
C VAL A 19 -2.88 24.86 25.04
N THR A 20 -3.29 23.60 25.21
CA THR A 20 -4.27 22.93 24.34
C THR A 20 -5.69 23.01 24.91
N ALA A 21 -5.84 23.08 26.23
CA ALA A 21 -7.12 23.28 26.89
C ALA A 21 -6.97 24.02 28.22
N LEU A 22 -8.00 24.81 28.55
CA LEU A 22 -8.14 25.53 29.81
C LEU A 22 -9.59 25.39 30.28
N GLN A 23 -9.79 24.83 31.47
CA GLN A 23 -11.07 24.86 32.17
C GLN A 23 -10.88 25.72 33.42
N LEU A 24 -11.83 26.62 33.71
CA LEU A 24 -11.79 27.48 34.89
C LEU A 24 -13.18 27.56 35.50
N ASP A 25 -13.27 27.20 36.78
CA ASP A 25 -14.46 27.24 37.60
C ASP A 25 -14.20 28.15 38.80
N THR A 26 -14.94 29.25 38.91
CA THR A 26 -14.76 30.21 40.01
C THR A 26 -16.06 30.48 40.73
N LYS A 27 -15.97 30.66 42.06
CA LYS A 27 -17.07 31.11 42.92
C LYS A 27 -17.04 32.62 43.15
N LEU A 28 -16.04 33.31 42.60
CA LEU A 28 -15.82 34.75 42.74
C LEU A 28 -16.44 35.52 41.57
N ASP A 29 -16.94 36.73 41.85
CA ASP A 29 -17.51 37.62 40.83
C ASP A 29 -16.45 38.16 39.85
N GLY A 30 -15.17 38.08 40.22
CA GLY A 30 -14.07 38.47 39.36
C GLY A 30 -12.71 38.27 40.03
N ILE A 31 -11.67 38.19 39.19
CA ILE A 31 -10.29 38.07 39.62
C ILE A 31 -9.38 39.06 38.87
N PRO A 32 -8.41 39.69 39.55
CA PRO A 32 -7.46 40.56 38.88
C PRO A 32 -6.67 39.80 37.82
N ALA A 33 -6.48 40.41 36.65
CA ALA A 33 -5.72 39.80 35.55
C ALA A 33 -4.28 39.43 35.96
N SER A 34 -3.66 40.20 36.87
CA SER A 34 -2.35 39.91 37.43
C SER A 34 -2.30 38.61 38.25
N VAL A 35 -3.37 38.33 38.99
CA VAL A 35 -3.49 37.09 39.79
C VAL A 35 -3.69 35.89 38.87
N LEU A 36 -4.56 36.02 37.86
CA LEU A 36 -4.75 34.96 36.87
C LEU A 36 -3.46 34.67 36.08
N ALA A 37 -2.72 35.71 35.69
CA ALA A 37 -1.44 35.56 35.00
C ALA A 37 -0.41 34.84 35.87
N GLY A 38 -0.33 35.17 37.16
CA GLY A 38 0.51 34.46 38.13
C GLY A 38 0.12 32.99 38.28
N ALA A 39 -1.17 32.70 38.41
CA ALA A 39 -1.68 31.33 38.51
C ALA A 39 -1.38 30.50 37.25
N LEU A 40 -1.56 31.08 36.05
CA LEU A 40 -1.22 30.41 34.79
C LEU A 40 0.29 30.21 34.63
N HIS A 41 1.12 31.10 35.17
CA HIS A 41 2.57 30.92 35.17
C HIS A 41 2.98 29.75 36.07
N GLN A 42 2.44 29.68 37.29
CA GLN A 42 2.66 28.55 38.20
C GLN A 42 2.16 27.23 37.59
N ALA A 43 1.00 27.25 36.94
CA ALA A 43 0.46 26.08 36.23
C ALA A 43 1.35 25.66 35.06
N LYS A 44 1.98 26.60 34.34
CA LYS A 44 2.95 26.30 33.29
C LYS A 44 4.18 25.58 33.86
N GLU A 45 4.76 26.08 34.95
CA GLU A 45 5.93 25.45 35.58
C GLU A 45 5.60 24.03 36.05
N ALA A 46 4.46 23.85 36.74
CA ALA A 46 4.00 22.53 37.17
C ALA A 46 3.76 21.59 35.98
N ARG A 47 3.12 22.08 34.91
CA ARG A 47 2.88 21.30 33.68
C ARG A 47 4.18 20.84 33.04
N LEU A 48 5.20 21.72 32.95
CA LEU A 48 6.49 21.36 32.39
C LEU A 48 7.19 20.29 33.23
N ALA A 49 7.16 20.41 34.56
CA ALA A 49 7.71 19.40 35.46
C ALA A 49 7.01 18.03 35.30
N ILE A 50 5.68 18.01 35.16
CA ILE A 50 4.93 16.78 34.90
C ILE A 50 5.31 16.18 33.54
N LEU A 51 5.42 17.01 32.49
CA LEU A 51 5.83 16.55 31.16
C LEU A 51 7.23 15.96 31.16
N ASP A 52 8.17 16.55 31.91
CA ASP A 52 9.53 16.01 32.03
C ASP A 52 9.51 14.60 32.65
N VAL A 53 8.73 14.38 33.72
CA VAL A 53 8.54 13.05 34.32
C VAL A 53 7.84 12.08 33.38
N MET A 54 6.87 12.53 32.59
CA MET A 54 6.22 11.70 31.56
C MET A 54 7.21 11.26 30.48
N ASN A 55 8.10 12.16 30.05
CA ASN A 55 9.11 11.88 29.04
C ASN A 55 10.18 10.89 29.52
N GLU A 56 10.42 10.79 30.84
CA GLU A 56 11.27 9.74 31.40
C GLU A 56 10.67 8.33 31.21
N ALA A 57 9.34 8.23 31.10
CA ALA A 57 8.65 6.96 30.88
C ALA A 57 8.40 6.65 29.41
N ILE A 58 8.05 7.66 28.60
CA ILE A 58 7.77 7.53 27.16
C ILE A 58 8.09 8.85 26.44
N ASP A 59 9.07 8.85 25.55
CA ASP A 59 9.56 10.04 24.84
C ASP A 59 8.91 10.23 23.46
N GLY A 60 8.20 9.22 22.97
CA GLY A 60 7.49 9.25 21.70
C GLY A 60 6.50 8.09 21.55
N PRO A 61 5.71 8.08 20.47
CA PRO A 61 4.79 6.98 20.21
C PRO A 61 5.56 5.68 19.93
N ASP A 62 5.29 4.63 20.71
CA ASP A 62 5.81 3.28 20.45
C ASP A 62 5.24 2.67 19.16
N GLU A 63 5.93 1.65 18.64
CA GLU A 63 5.37 0.80 17.60
C GLU A 63 4.08 0.13 18.10
N LYS A 64 3.05 0.13 17.25
CA LYS A 64 1.78 -0.51 17.56
C LYS A 64 1.99 -1.99 17.87
N THR A 65 1.38 -2.45 18.96
CA THR A 65 1.44 -3.87 19.34
C THR A 65 0.89 -4.76 18.20
N PRO A 66 1.38 -6.00 18.05
CA PRO A 66 0.91 -6.92 17.00
C PRO A 66 -0.59 -7.27 17.10
N PHE A 67 -1.15 -7.15 18.31
CA PHE A 67 -2.56 -7.45 18.63
C PHE A 67 -3.45 -6.21 18.58
N ALA A 68 -2.88 -5.02 18.37
CA ALA A 68 -3.67 -3.82 18.18
C ALA A 68 -4.33 -3.89 16.80
N PRO A 69 -5.63 -3.57 16.69
CA PRO A 69 -6.30 -3.52 15.41
C PRO A 69 -5.54 -2.63 14.44
N ARG A 70 -5.21 -3.19 13.26
CA ARG A 70 -4.52 -2.46 12.21
C ARG A 70 -5.54 -2.01 11.19
N ILE A 71 -5.57 -0.71 10.94
CA ILE A 71 -6.26 -0.13 9.80
C ILE A 71 -5.20 0.10 8.74
N ILE A 72 -5.24 -0.72 7.69
CA ILE A 72 -4.40 -0.55 6.50
C ILE A 72 -5.22 0.20 5.47
N SER A 73 -4.68 1.29 4.94
CA SER A 73 -5.26 2.01 3.81
C SER A 73 -4.60 1.59 2.50
N VAL A 74 -5.38 1.15 1.52
CA VAL A 74 -4.94 0.87 0.15
C VAL A 74 -5.66 1.80 -0.79
N LYS A 75 -4.96 2.35 -1.79
CA LYS A 75 -5.59 3.12 -2.85
C LYS A 75 -5.66 2.31 -4.13
N ILE A 76 -6.85 2.24 -4.72
CA ILE A 76 -7.11 1.55 -5.98
C ILE A 76 -7.66 2.51 -7.04
N PRO A 77 -7.54 2.18 -8.34
CA PRO A 77 -8.21 2.93 -9.39
C PRO A 77 -9.74 2.91 -9.22
N VAL A 78 -10.40 4.05 -9.43
CA VAL A 78 -11.85 4.23 -9.22
C VAL A 78 -12.68 3.30 -10.12
N ASP A 79 -12.19 2.98 -11.31
CA ASP A 79 -12.80 2.04 -12.25
C ASP A 79 -12.83 0.59 -11.72
N GLN A 80 -11.94 0.26 -10.77
CA GLN A 80 -11.81 -1.08 -10.20
C GLN A 80 -12.61 -1.28 -8.92
N ILE A 81 -13.20 -0.21 -8.36
CA ILE A 81 -14.07 -0.28 -7.16
C ILE A 81 -15.19 -1.29 -7.37
N GLY A 82 -15.86 -1.24 -8.53
CA GLY A 82 -16.94 -2.17 -8.87
C GLY A 82 -16.49 -3.63 -8.95
N ALA A 83 -15.26 -3.89 -9.41
CA ALA A 83 -14.69 -5.23 -9.47
C ALA A 83 -14.35 -5.78 -8.08
N VAL A 84 -13.83 -4.95 -7.18
CA VAL A 84 -13.53 -5.33 -5.79
C VAL A 84 -14.79 -5.60 -4.98
N ILE A 85 -15.83 -4.77 -5.11
CA ILE A 85 -17.12 -5.00 -4.45
C ILE A 85 -17.77 -6.28 -5.01
N GLY A 86 -17.75 -6.45 -6.33
CA GLY A 86 -18.41 -7.53 -7.03
C GLY A 86 -19.94 -7.42 -7.03
N PRO A 87 -20.65 -8.30 -7.74
CA PRO A 87 -22.11 -8.25 -7.84
C PRO A 87 -22.75 -8.43 -6.45
N LYS A 88 -23.53 -7.42 -6.01
CA LYS A 88 -24.17 -7.35 -4.69
C LYS A 88 -23.20 -7.46 -3.50
N GLY A 89 -21.93 -7.05 -3.66
CA GLY A 89 -20.94 -7.14 -2.58
C GLY A 89 -20.42 -8.54 -2.32
N LYS A 90 -20.66 -9.51 -3.21
CA LYS A 90 -20.28 -10.91 -2.98
C LYS A 90 -18.78 -11.09 -2.76
N ILE A 91 -17.96 -10.38 -3.53
CA ILE A 91 -16.50 -10.52 -3.47
C ILE A 91 -15.99 -9.91 -2.17
N ILE A 92 -16.39 -8.68 -1.85
CA ILE A 92 -15.95 -8.03 -0.62
C ILE A 92 -16.38 -8.82 0.62
N ASN A 93 -17.61 -9.32 0.67
CA ASN A 93 -18.08 -10.15 1.79
C ASN A 93 -17.29 -11.46 1.90
N GLN A 94 -16.95 -12.09 0.78
CA GLN A 94 -16.11 -13.29 0.79
C GLN A 94 -14.72 -13.01 1.35
N ILE A 95 -14.09 -11.89 0.98
CA ILE A 95 -12.78 -11.49 1.52
C ILE A 95 -12.89 -11.25 3.03
N GLN A 96 -13.94 -10.54 3.48
CA GLN A 96 -14.19 -10.30 4.91
C GLN A 96 -14.41 -11.63 5.68
N ASP A 97 -15.18 -12.56 5.12
CA ASP A 97 -15.45 -13.87 5.75
C ASP A 97 -14.19 -14.76 5.82
N GLU A 98 -13.36 -14.76 4.77
CA GLU A 98 -12.13 -15.56 4.70
C GLU A 98 -11.01 -15.01 5.60
N THR A 99 -10.89 -13.69 5.69
CA THR A 99 -9.79 -13.02 6.40
C THR A 99 -10.18 -12.57 7.79
N GLY A 100 -11.47 -12.44 8.10
CA GLY A 100 -11.97 -11.83 9.34
C GLY A 100 -11.68 -10.33 9.44
N ALA A 101 -11.28 -9.67 8.34
CA ALA A 101 -11.06 -8.24 8.29
C ALA A 101 -12.36 -7.49 7.97
N ASP A 102 -12.56 -6.33 8.58
CA ASP A 102 -13.57 -5.34 8.23
C ASP A 102 -13.05 -4.46 7.09
N ILE A 103 -13.78 -4.37 5.99
CA ILE A 103 -13.31 -3.64 4.80
C ILE A 103 -14.33 -2.57 4.42
N SER A 104 -13.90 -1.31 4.44
CA SER A 104 -14.66 -0.15 3.95
C SER A 104 -14.01 0.41 2.68
N ILE A 105 -14.83 0.81 1.71
CA ILE A 105 -14.38 1.37 0.43
C ILE A 105 -15.01 2.74 0.26
N GLU A 106 -14.18 3.74 0.00
CA GLU A 106 -14.57 5.11 -0.31
C GLU A 106 -14.70 5.33 -1.82
N ASP A 107 -15.51 6.33 -2.20
CA ASP A 107 -15.79 6.68 -3.60
C ASP A 107 -14.55 7.19 -4.36
N ASP A 108 -13.49 7.57 -3.66
CA ASP A 108 -12.22 8.04 -4.23
C ASP A 108 -11.23 6.90 -4.52
N GLY A 109 -11.63 5.65 -4.26
CA GLY A 109 -10.80 4.46 -4.42
C GLY A 109 -9.95 4.13 -3.19
N THR A 110 -10.12 4.83 -2.07
CA THR A 110 -9.46 4.47 -0.80
C THR A 110 -10.20 3.31 -0.14
N ILE A 111 -9.47 2.27 0.21
CA ILE A 111 -9.98 1.10 0.92
C ILE A 111 -9.32 1.03 2.29
N TYR A 112 -10.15 1.01 3.33
CA TYR A 112 -9.74 0.80 4.71
C TYR A 112 -9.96 -0.67 5.09
N ILE A 113 -8.90 -1.33 5.53
CA ILE A 113 -8.89 -2.73 5.94
C ILE A 113 -8.57 -2.75 7.43
N GLY A 114 -9.57 -2.98 8.28
CA GLY A 114 -9.44 -3.16 9.71
C GLY A 114 -9.35 -4.64 10.06
N ALA A 115 -8.27 -5.11 10.69
CA ALA A 115 -8.24 -6.46 11.24
C ALA A 115 -7.70 -6.48 12.67
N VAL A 116 -8.07 -7.51 13.44
CA VAL A 116 -7.64 -7.72 14.83
C VAL A 116 -6.15 -8.07 14.94
N ASP A 117 -5.54 -8.54 13.85
CA ASP A 117 -4.14 -8.92 13.75
C ASP A 117 -3.54 -8.50 12.39
N GLY A 118 -2.23 -8.24 12.39
CA GLY A 118 -1.51 -7.83 11.19
C GLY A 118 -1.58 -8.82 10.01
N PRO A 119 -1.45 -10.15 10.21
CA PRO A 119 -1.53 -11.13 9.13
C PRO A 119 -2.85 -11.12 8.37
N SER A 120 -3.98 -11.02 9.07
CA SER A 120 -5.31 -10.99 8.44
C SER A 120 -5.51 -9.72 7.61
N ALA A 121 -5.04 -8.56 8.11
CA ALA A 121 -5.09 -7.31 7.35
C ALA A 121 -4.24 -7.40 6.07
N GLU A 122 -3.04 -7.99 6.14
CA GLU A 122 -2.18 -8.22 4.97
C GLU A 122 -2.78 -9.24 3.98
N ALA A 123 -3.44 -10.30 4.47
CA ALA A 123 -4.12 -11.26 3.61
C ALA A 123 -5.26 -10.60 2.82
N ALA A 124 -6.11 -9.81 3.49
CA ALA A 124 -7.16 -9.03 2.84
C ALA A 124 -6.58 -8.03 1.83
N ARG A 125 -5.50 -7.33 2.20
CA ARG A 125 -4.76 -6.40 1.33
C ARG A 125 -4.28 -7.09 0.05
N ALA A 126 -3.72 -8.29 0.17
CA ALA A 126 -3.22 -9.07 -0.95
C ALA A 126 -4.36 -9.50 -1.90
N GLN A 127 -5.49 -9.98 -1.36
CA GLN A 127 -6.65 -10.35 -2.16
C GLN A 127 -7.25 -9.14 -2.90
N ILE A 128 -7.41 -8.01 -2.22
CA ILE A 128 -7.92 -6.77 -2.82
C ILE A 128 -6.99 -6.27 -3.92
N ASN A 129 -5.67 -6.25 -3.67
CA ASN A 129 -4.70 -5.83 -4.68
C ASN A 129 -4.69 -6.76 -5.89
N ALA A 130 -4.87 -8.07 -5.72
CA ALA A 130 -4.95 -9.00 -6.84
C ALA A 130 -6.15 -8.72 -7.76
N ILE A 131 -7.27 -8.24 -7.20
CA ILE A 131 -8.49 -7.90 -7.95
C ILE A 131 -8.38 -6.49 -8.55
N ALA A 132 -7.92 -5.52 -7.78
CA ALA A 132 -7.93 -4.11 -8.14
C ALA A 132 -6.74 -3.69 -9.01
N ASN A 133 -5.59 -4.31 -8.78
CA ASN A 133 -4.37 -4.11 -9.55
C ASN A 133 -3.94 -5.47 -10.12
N PRO A 134 -4.68 -6.04 -11.09
CA PRO A 134 -4.23 -7.23 -11.79
C PRO A 134 -2.97 -6.84 -12.54
N GLN A 135 -1.79 -6.99 -11.90
CA GLN A 135 -0.47 -6.46 -12.28
C GLN A 135 -0.49 -6.02 -13.73
N MET A 136 -0.70 -4.73 -13.96
CA MET A 136 -0.47 -4.15 -15.27
C MET A 136 1.03 -4.35 -15.47
N PRO A 137 1.46 -5.24 -16.37
CA PRO A 137 2.87 -5.58 -16.46
C PRO A 137 3.60 -4.30 -16.83
N GLU A 138 4.51 -3.83 -15.99
CA GLU A 138 5.19 -2.56 -16.25
C GLU A 138 6.22 -2.77 -17.36
N VAL A 139 6.45 -1.72 -18.15
CA VAL A 139 7.51 -1.73 -19.17
C VAL A 139 8.86 -1.98 -18.48
N GLY A 140 9.58 -3.01 -18.92
CA GLY A 140 10.86 -3.44 -18.35
C GLY A 140 10.78 -4.63 -17.38
N GLU A 141 9.57 -5.11 -17.04
CA GLU A 141 9.43 -6.26 -16.15
C GLU A 141 9.66 -7.58 -16.92
N ARG A 142 10.38 -8.53 -16.28
CA ARG A 142 10.79 -9.80 -16.89
C ARG A 142 9.93 -10.96 -16.41
N TYR A 143 9.50 -11.78 -17.36
CA TYR A 143 8.61 -12.91 -17.13
C TYR A 143 9.15 -14.17 -17.79
N LEU A 144 8.99 -15.31 -17.11
CA LEU A 144 9.16 -16.63 -17.72
C LEU A 144 7.83 -17.06 -18.33
N GLY A 145 7.60 -16.68 -19.58
CA GLY A 145 6.35 -16.95 -20.27
C GLY A 145 6.34 -18.28 -21.02
N THR A 146 5.16 -18.83 -21.27
CA THR A 146 4.98 -20.06 -22.07
C THR A 146 4.35 -19.76 -23.42
N VAL A 147 4.92 -20.29 -24.50
CA VAL A 147 4.37 -20.12 -25.85
C VAL A 147 3.01 -20.81 -25.95
N VAL A 148 1.94 -20.05 -26.14
CA VAL A 148 0.59 -20.59 -26.27
C VAL A 148 0.15 -20.75 -27.72
N LYS A 149 0.65 -19.89 -28.62
CA LYS A 149 0.28 -19.92 -30.04
C LYS A 149 1.36 -19.31 -30.91
N LEU A 150 1.61 -19.92 -32.06
CA LEU A 150 2.47 -19.37 -33.11
C LEU A 150 1.58 -18.77 -34.22
N ALA A 151 2.01 -17.63 -34.78
CA ALA A 151 1.36 -16.96 -35.89
C ALA A 151 2.42 -16.51 -36.91
N ALA A 152 2.00 -16.21 -38.15
CA ALA A 152 2.94 -15.83 -39.22
C ALA A 152 3.81 -14.58 -38.90
N PHE A 153 3.35 -13.71 -37.99
CA PHE A 153 4.04 -12.46 -37.62
C PHE A 153 4.73 -12.52 -36.24
N GLY A 154 4.61 -13.62 -35.50
CA GLY A 154 5.21 -13.74 -34.16
C GLY A 154 4.65 -14.87 -33.31
N ALA A 155 5.04 -14.90 -32.03
CA ALA A 155 4.60 -15.87 -31.05
C ALA A 155 3.82 -15.19 -29.93
N PHE A 156 2.70 -15.80 -29.52
CA PHE A 156 1.94 -15.40 -28.34
C PHE A 156 2.48 -16.17 -27.13
N ILE A 157 2.84 -15.43 -26.10
CA ILE A 157 3.45 -15.95 -24.88
C ILE A 157 2.56 -15.55 -23.71
N SER A 158 2.08 -16.54 -22.96
CA SER A 158 1.30 -16.30 -21.75
C SER A 158 2.25 -15.95 -20.60
N LEU A 159 2.04 -14.77 -20.00
CA LEU A 159 2.83 -14.24 -18.90
C LEU A 159 2.16 -14.54 -17.55
N MET A 160 0.83 -14.40 -17.54
CA MET A 160 -0.05 -14.64 -16.40
C MET A 160 -1.36 -15.26 -16.89
N PRO A 161 -2.13 -15.93 -16.02
CA PRO A 161 -3.47 -16.40 -16.36
C PRO A 161 -4.34 -15.28 -16.93
N GLY A 162 -4.70 -15.39 -18.21
CA GLY A 162 -5.54 -14.40 -18.92
C GLY A 162 -4.81 -13.21 -19.53
N LYS A 163 -3.47 -13.13 -19.45
CA LYS A 163 -2.66 -12.10 -20.13
C LYS A 163 -1.58 -12.72 -21.02
N ASP A 164 -1.72 -12.45 -22.32
CA ASP A 164 -0.78 -12.88 -23.35
C ASP A 164 -0.05 -11.66 -23.93
N GLY A 165 1.26 -11.80 -24.17
CA GLY A 165 2.06 -10.85 -24.90
C GLY A 165 2.49 -11.37 -26.27
N LEU A 166 2.74 -10.46 -27.20
CA LEU A 166 3.19 -10.76 -28.55
C LEU A 166 4.70 -10.56 -28.67
N LEU A 167 5.42 -11.62 -28.98
CA LEU A 167 6.82 -11.58 -29.39
C LEU A 167 6.89 -11.51 -30.92
N HIS A 168 7.25 -10.34 -31.46
CA HIS A 168 7.29 -10.13 -32.92
C HIS A 168 8.44 -10.89 -33.59
N VAL A 169 8.24 -11.35 -34.83
CA VAL A 169 9.24 -12.13 -35.59
C VAL A 169 10.60 -11.42 -35.70
N SER A 170 10.63 -10.09 -35.72
CA SER A 170 11.88 -9.32 -35.73
C SER A 170 12.72 -9.53 -34.46
N GLN A 171 12.08 -9.68 -33.30
CA GLN A 171 12.77 -9.92 -32.05
C GLN A 171 13.21 -11.39 -31.93
N ILE A 172 12.41 -12.33 -32.43
CA ILE A 172 12.78 -13.76 -32.52
C ILE A 172 14.01 -13.93 -33.41
N ARG A 173 14.09 -13.18 -34.51
CA ARG A 173 15.29 -13.17 -35.38
C ARG A 173 16.55 -12.70 -34.65
N LYS A 174 16.44 -11.74 -33.73
CA LYS A 174 17.59 -11.31 -32.90
C LYS A 174 18.07 -12.43 -31.98
N MET A 175 17.15 -13.22 -31.42
CA MET A 175 17.48 -14.39 -30.59
C MET A 175 18.24 -15.47 -31.38
N HIS A 176 17.90 -15.68 -32.65
CA HIS A 176 18.55 -16.69 -33.50
C HIS A 176 19.64 -16.11 -34.43
N GLY A 177 20.40 -15.13 -33.94
CA GLY A 177 21.61 -14.63 -34.62
C GLY A 177 21.36 -13.90 -35.95
N GLY A 178 20.19 -13.28 -36.12
CA GLY A 178 19.86 -12.46 -37.29
C GLY A 178 19.53 -13.24 -38.55
N LYS A 179 19.49 -14.58 -38.50
CA LYS A 179 19.13 -15.40 -39.66
C LYS A 179 17.66 -15.16 -40.06
N ARG A 180 17.39 -15.13 -41.37
CA ARG A 180 16.03 -14.99 -41.89
C ARG A 180 15.25 -16.26 -41.56
N ILE A 181 14.31 -16.15 -40.63
CA ILE A 181 13.38 -17.21 -40.28
C ILE A 181 12.26 -17.21 -41.33
N GLU A 182 12.14 -18.30 -42.08
CA GLU A 182 11.06 -18.53 -43.05
C GLU A 182 9.84 -19.17 -42.38
N ASN A 183 10.06 -20.13 -41.45
CA ASN A 183 9.01 -20.76 -40.64
C ASN A 183 9.30 -20.60 -39.15
N LEU A 184 8.36 -20.03 -38.40
CA LEU A 184 8.46 -19.88 -36.93
C LEU A 184 8.39 -21.23 -36.19
N GLU A 185 7.75 -22.24 -36.78
CA GLU A 185 7.62 -23.59 -36.22
C GLU A 185 8.95 -24.36 -36.15
N GLU A 186 9.97 -23.93 -36.91
CA GLU A 186 11.29 -24.55 -36.91
C GLU A 186 12.16 -24.09 -35.73
N VAL A 187 11.85 -22.91 -35.16
CA VAL A 187 12.65 -22.27 -34.11
C VAL A 187 11.98 -22.27 -32.74
N MET A 188 10.65 -22.34 -32.67
CA MET A 188 9.88 -22.33 -31.43
C MET A 188 8.70 -23.29 -31.53
N LYS A 189 8.37 -23.95 -30.42
CA LYS A 189 7.20 -24.81 -30.30
C LYS A 189 6.21 -24.26 -29.29
N VAL A 190 4.95 -24.60 -29.48
CA VAL A 190 3.90 -24.36 -28.47
C VAL A 190 4.25 -25.18 -27.23
N GLY A 191 4.23 -24.52 -26.06
CA GLY A 191 4.64 -25.08 -24.78
C GLY A 191 6.06 -24.73 -24.34
N ASP A 192 6.88 -24.13 -25.20
CA ASP A 192 8.23 -23.72 -24.82
C ASP A 192 8.19 -22.56 -23.81
N LYS A 193 9.10 -22.60 -22.83
CA LYS A 193 9.27 -21.54 -21.83
C LYS A 193 10.40 -20.61 -22.25
N ILE A 194 10.11 -19.31 -22.32
CA ILE A 194 11.06 -18.29 -22.77
C ILE A 194 11.04 -17.12 -21.80
N GLN A 195 12.21 -16.59 -21.47
CA GLN A 195 12.31 -15.33 -20.72
C GLN A 195 12.07 -14.14 -21.66
N VAL A 196 11.11 -13.31 -21.29
CA VAL A 196 10.68 -12.14 -22.05
C VAL A 196 10.51 -10.95 -21.14
N GLU A 197 10.80 -9.78 -21.68
CA GLU A 197 10.62 -8.49 -21.03
C GLU A 197 9.50 -7.72 -21.76
N ILE A 198 8.69 -6.96 -21.03
CA ILE A 198 7.67 -6.10 -21.65
C ILE A 198 8.37 -4.86 -22.21
N GLY A 199 8.40 -4.75 -23.54
CA GLY A 199 9.01 -3.60 -24.22
C GLY A 199 8.05 -2.41 -24.32
N GLU A 200 6.81 -2.64 -24.75
CA GLU A 200 5.82 -1.57 -24.92
C GLU A 200 4.42 -2.10 -24.62
N ILE A 201 3.56 -1.20 -24.13
CA ILE A 201 2.14 -1.47 -23.89
C ILE A 201 1.34 -0.58 -24.84
N ASP A 202 0.65 -1.19 -25.81
CA ASP A 202 -0.23 -0.48 -26.75
C ASP A 202 -1.43 0.10 -25.97
N PRO A 203 -2.03 1.26 -26.33
CA PRO A 203 -3.18 1.84 -25.63
C PRO A 203 -4.42 0.93 -25.58
N LYS A 204 -4.43 -0.16 -26.36
CA LYS A 204 -5.45 -1.21 -26.34
C LYS A 204 -5.14 -2.36 -25.35
N GLY A 205 -4.11 -2.22 -24.52
CA GLY A 205 -3.68 -3.21 -23.53
C GLY A 205 -2.92 -4.40 -24.12
N LYS A 206 -2.45 -4.33 -25.37
CA LYS A 206 -1.63 -5.39 -25.98
C LYS A 206 -0.18 -5.21 -25.55
N LEU A 207 0.43 -6.29 -25.03
CA LEU A 207 1.80 -6.30 -24.55
C LEU A 207 2.75 -6.69 -25.69
N SER A 208 3.71 -5.83 -26.01
CA SER A 208 4.81 -6.12 -26.92
C SER A 208 6.01 -6.64 -26.13
N LEU A 209 6.48 -7.83 -26.49
CA LEU A 209 7.55 -8.51 -25.77
C LEU A 209 8.89 -8.39 -26.49
N VAL A 210 9.96 -8.29 -25.70
CA VAL A 210 11.34 -8.32 -26.14
C VAL A 210 12.02 -9.52 -25.48
N PRO A 211 12.79 -10.32 -26.21
CA PRO A 211 13.47 -11.48 -25.63
C PRO A 211 14.62 -10.99 -24.77
N VAL A 212 14.75 -11.56 -23.59
CA VAL A 212 15.96 -11.36 -22.78
C VAL A 212 17.01 -12.29 -23.36
N LEU A 213 17.97 -11.72 -24.08
CA LEU A 213 19.18 -12.44 -24.45
C LEU A 213 20.01 -12.52 -23.18
N GLU A 214 20.25 -13.72 -22.66
CA GLU A 214 21.34 -13.92 -21.71
C GLU A 214 22.62 -13.61 -22.47
N ASP A 215 23.10 -12.37 -22.34
CA ASP A 215 24.50 -12.08 -22.60
C ASP A 215 25.31 -13.07 -21.76
N GLY A 216 26.15 -13.83 -22.46
CA GLY A 216 26.69 -15.08 -21.98
C GLY A 216 27.23 -15.00 -20.56
N THR A 217 27.03 -16.09 -19.83
CA THR A 217 28.03 -16.67 -18.95
C THR A 217 29.25 -15.76 -18.73
N THR A 218 29.25 -14.97 -17.67
CA THR A 218 30.50 -14.62 -17.00
C THR A 218 31.07 -15.93 -16.48
N GLY A 219 31.79 -16.61 -17.35
CA GLY A 219 32.64 -17.73 -17.02
C GLY A 219 33.64 -17.29 -15.96
N SER A 220 33.78 -18.14 -14.97
CA SER A 220 34.92 -18.24 -14.06
C SER A 220 36.28 -17.91 -14.71
N ALA A 221 36.97 -16.92 -14.14
CA ALA A 221 38.43 -16.66 -14.09
C ALA A 221 38.56 -15.17 -13.68
N GLU A 222 39.20 -14.72 -12.61
CA GLU A 222 40.25 -15.22 -11.70
C GLU A 222 39.92 -14.84 -10.24
#